data_AF-A0AAW3ZIQ2-F1
#
_entry.id   AF-A0AAW3ZIQ2-F1
#
_cell.length_a   1.000
_cell.length_b   1.000
_cell.length_c   1.000
_cell.angle_alpha   90.00
_cell.angle_beta   90.00
_cell.angle_gamma   90.00
#
_symmetry.space_group_name_H-M   'P 1'
#
loop_
_entity.id
_entity.type
_entity.pdbx_description
1 polymer ?
#
loop_
_entity_poly.entity_id
_entity_poly.type
_entity_poly.pdbx_seq_one_letter_code
_entity_poly.pdbx_strand_id
1 'polypeptide(L)' 'MVVAEGQLKGSFKGFKNRDTIFEFYGGRKWRQAEYKYHYHYAYMPRANVIQENGCYVLRVDGMNDAVEVHPA' A
#
# COMPACT_ATOMS: atom_id res chain seq x y z
N MET A 1 14.45 -4.63 -1.47
CA MET A 1 14.76 -3.42 -2.27
C MET A 1 13.55 -2.49 -2.27
N VAL A 2 13.71 -1.19 -2.10
CA VAL A 2 12.58 -0.23 -2.27
C VAL A 2 12.28 -0.08 -3.76
N VAL A 3 11.04 -0.32 -4.15
CA VAL A 3 10.58 -0.27 -5.55
C VAL A 3 9.75 0.98 -5.80
N ALA A 4 8.94 1.39 -4.81
CA ALA A 4 8.19 2.65 -4.83
C ALA A 4 8.26 3.31 -3.46
N GLU A 5 8.30 4.62 -3.41
CA GLU A 5 8.25 5.42 -2.18
C GLU A 5 7.57 6.75 -2.49
N GLY A 6 6.78 7.28 -1.55
CA GLY A 6 6.11 8.56 -1.70
C GLY A 6 4.82 8.63 -0.90
N GLN A 7 3.92 9.54 -1.29
CA GLN A 7 2.59 9.64 -0.68
C GLN A 7 1.54 8.86 -1.47
N LEU A 8 0.63 8.21 -0.77
CA LEU A 8 -0.62 7.74 -1.36
C LEU A 8 -1.50 8.95 -1.72
N LYS A 9 -2.28 8.81 -2.79
CA LYS A 9 -3.16 9.84 -3.30
C LYS A 9 -4.47 9.85 -2.52
N GLY A 10 -4.84 11.03 -2.01
CA GLY A 10 -6.13 11.25 -1.34
C GLY A 10 -6.27 10.48 -0.02
N SER A 11 -7.50 10.04 0.29
CA SER A 11 -7.78 9.36 1.55
C SER A 11 -7.36 7.89 1.50
N PHE A 12 -6.49 7.50 2.44
CA PHE A 12 -6.25 6.12 2.79
C PHE A 12 -7.21 5.71 3.92
N LYS A 13 -7.84 4.53 3.78
CA LYS A 13 -8.84 4.00 4.74
C LYS A 13 -8.46 2.60 5.23
N GLY A 14 -7.17 2.27 5.18
CA GLY A 14 -6.67 0.97 5.59
C GLY A 14 -6.69 -0.09 4.50
N PHE A 15 -6.35 -1.31 4.90
CA PHE A 15 -6.45 -2.51 4.07
C PHE A 15 -7.86 -3.06 4.16
N LYS A 16 -8.40 -3.58 3.04
CA LYS A 16 -9.78 -4.06 3.00
C LYS A 16 -9.90 -5.46 2.42
N ASN A 17 -9.52 -5.63 1.15
CA ASN A 17 -9.65 -6.85 0.38
C ASN A 17 -8.80 -6.77 -0.90
N ARG A 18 -8.82 -7.82 -1.72
CA ARG A 18 -8.03 -7.94 -2.96
C ARG A 18 -8.43 -6.96 -4.07
N ASP A 19 -9.56 -6.26 -3.93
CA ASP A 19 -9.97 -5.19 -4.88
C ASP A 19 -9.41 -3.82 -4.49
N THR A 20 -8.70 -3.73 -3.37
CA THR A 20 -8.15 -2.46 -2.87
C THR A 20 -6.96 -2.05 -3.71
N ILE A 21 -7.02 -0.84 -4.27
CA ILE A 21 -5.96 -0.21 -5.05
C ILE A 21 -5.37 0.95 -4.25
N PHE A 22 -4.05 0.96 -4.15
CA PHE A 22 -3.24 2.04 -3.59
C PHE A 22 -2.57 2.80 -4.73
N GLU A 23 -3.00 4.04 -4.97
CA GLU A 23 -2.40 4.94 -5.96
C GLU A 23 -1.42 5.87 -5.25
N PHE A 24 -0.17 5.91 -5.70
CA PHE A 24 0.81 6.91 -5.28
C PHE A 24 0.56 8.23 -6.02
N TYR A 25 0.96 9.36 -5.44
CA TYR A 25 0.80 10.69 -6.06
C TYR A 25 1.39 10.79 -7.47
N GLY A 26 2.49 10.07 -7.74
CA GLY A 26 3.11 9.95 -9.07
C GLY A 26 2.37 9.03 -10.07
N GLY A 27 1.17 8.54 -9.74
CA GLY A 27 0.31 7.74 -10.62
C GLY A 27 0.56 6.23 -10.61
N ARG A 28 1.63 5.75 -9.96
CA ARG A 28 1.90 4.32 -9.80
C ARG A 28 0.84 3.67 -8.91
N LYS A 29 0.33 2.50 -9.30
CA LYS A 29 -0.74 1.78 -8.61
C LYS A 29 -0.31 0.39 -8.18
N TRP A 30 -0.82 -0.02 -7.02
CA TRP A 30 -0.60 -1.33 -6.43
C TRP A 30 -1.93 -1.89 -5.96
N ARG A 31 -2.21 -3.16 -6.26
CA ARG A 31 -3.41 -3.85 -5.79
C ARG A 31 -3.03 -4.80 -4.67
N GLN A 32 -3.86 -4.84 -3.63
CA GLN A 32 -3.72 -5.78 -2.53
C GLN A 32 -3.80 -7.24 -3.03
N ALA A 33 -2.80 -8.05 -2.70
CA ALA A 33 -2.67 -9.44 -3.18
C ALA A 33 -3.34 -10.48 -2.27
N GLU A 34 -3.57 -10.12 -1.00
CA GLU A 34 -4.12 -11.02 0.02
C GLU A 34 -5.43 -10.49 0.64
N TYR A 35 -6.21 -11.35 1.28
CA TYR A 35 -7.33 -10.88 2.10
C TYR A 35 -6.78 -10.42 3.44
N LYS A 36 -6.76 -9.10 3.65
CA LYS A 36 -6.35 -8.46 4.90
C LYS A 36 -7.21 -7.23 5.14
N TYR A 37 -7.79 -7.16 6.33
CA TYR A 37 -8.59 -6.02 6.80
C TYR A 37 -7.88 -5.35 7.97
N HIS A 38 -7.62 -4.05 7.86
CA HIS A 38 -7.13 -3.23 8.96
C HIS A 38 -7.57 -1.80 8.67
N TYR A 39 -8.49 -1.26 9.47
CA TYR A 39 -8.95 0.12 9.30
C TYR A 39 -7.94 1.12 9.86
N HIS A 40 -7.49 2.05 9.03
CA HIS A 40 -6.67 3.18 9.44
C HIS A 40 -6.97 4.35 8.51
N TYR A 41 -7.37 5.49 9.07
CA TYR A 41 -7.62 6.70 8.28
C TYR A 41 -6.40 7.60 8.29
N ALA A 42 -5.92 7.95 7.09
CA ALA A 42 -4.92 8.99 6.91
C ALA A 42 -5.15 9.73 5.60
N TYR A 43 -4.89 11.03 5.58
CA TYR A 43 -4.94 11.82 4.35
C TYR A 43 -3.54 11.93 3.76
N MET A 44 -3.37 11.44 2.52
CA MET A 44 -2.11 11.40 1.80
C MET A 44 -0.91 10.86 2.62
N PRO A 45 -1.05 9.70 3.28
CA PRO A 45 0.04 9.16 4.09
C PRO A 45 1.25 8.82 3.22
N ARG A 46 2.44 8.89 3.83
CA ARG A 46 3.65 8.31 3.24
C ARG A 46 3.55 6.79 3.24
N ALA A 47 4.12 6.18 2.22
CA ALA A 47 4.16 4.75 2.06
C ALA A 47 5.38 4.36 1.21
N ASN A 48 5.78 3.10 1.33
CA ASN A 48 6.74 2.49 0.42
C ASN A 48 6.31 1.07 0.05
N VAL A 49 6.72 0.66 -1.14
CA VAL A 49 6.62 -0.72 -1.59
C VAL A 49 8.03 -1.28 -1.66
N ILE A 50 8.26 -2.35 -0.91
CA ILE A 50 9.51 -3.09 -0.92
C ILE A 50 9.31 -4.43 -1.60
N GLN A 51 10.35 -4.87 -2.29
CA GLN A 51 10.44 -6.24 -2.79
C GLN A 51 11.32 -7.06 -1.84
N GLU A 52 10.74 -8.12 -1.30
CA GLU A 52 11.37 -9.08 -0.38
C GLU A 52 10.87 -10.49 -0.72
N ASN A 53 11.79 -11.47 -0.80
CA ASN A 53 11.47 -12.88 -1.05
C ASN A 53 10.58 -13.16 -2.29
N GLY A 54 10.69 -12.34 -3.34
CA GLY A 54 9.89 -12.49 -4.57
C GLY A 54 8.50 -11.86 -4.52
N CYS A 55 8.09 -11.31 -3.37
CA CYS A 55 6.83 -10.62 -3.18
C CYS A 55 7.03 -9.11 -3.07
N TYR A 56 5.97 -8.34 -3.32
CA TYR A 56 5.94 -6.90 -3.03
C TYR A 56 5.08 -6.64 -1.80
N VAL A 57 5.57 -5.79 -0.91
CA VAL A 57 4.90 -5.47 0.35
C VAL A 57 4.76 -3.96 0.47
N LEU A 58 3.53 -3.50 0.70
CA LEU A 58 3.22 -2.09 0.98
C LEU A 58 3.26 -1.86 2.50
N ARG A 59 4.02 -0.84 2.92
CA ARG A 59 4.00 -0.30 4.28
C ARG A 59 3.51 1.15 4.23
N VAL A 60 2.70 1.54 5.20
CA VAL A 60 2.10 2.88 5.28
C VAL A 60 2.45 3.50 6.63
N ASP A 61 2.96 4.73 6.62
CA ASP A 61 3.30 5.45 7.84
C ASP A 61 2.07 5.57 8.75
N GLY A 62 2.25 5.28 10.04
CA GLY A 62 1.16 5.25 11.02
C GLY A 62 0.47 3.89 11.16
N MET A 63 0.88 2.88 10.38
CA MET A 63 0.45 1.49 10.55
C MET A 63 1.61 0.60 11.01
N ASN A 64 1.32 -0.27 11.98
CA ASN A 64 2.25 -1.34 12.37
C ASN A 64 2.16 -2.56 11.44
N ASP A 65 1.11 -2.62 10.61
CA ASP A 65 0.86 -3.69 9.65
C ASP A 65 1.32 -3.32 8.25
N ALA A 66 1.74 -4.33 7.50
CA ALA A 66 2.00 -4.26 6.07
C ALA A 66 1.03 -5.17 5.30
N VAL A 67 0.96 -5.06 3.98
CA VAL A 67 0.14 -5.94 3.15
C VAL A 67 0.86 -6.31 1.86
N GLU A 68 0.70 -7.56 1.42
CA GLU A 68 1.21 -7.98 0.12
C GLU A 68 0.44 -7.28 -1.01
N VAL A 69 1.16 -6.86 -2.05
CA VAL A 69 0.62 -6.19 -3.22
C VAL A 69 1.21 -6.73 -4.52
N HIS A 70 0.54 -6.45 -5.64
CA HIS A 70 1.09 -6.61 -6.98
C HIS A 70 0.82 -5.35 -7.82
N PRO A 71 1.59 -5.11 -8.90
CA PRO A 71 1.29 -4.01 -9.81
C PRO A 71 -0.16 -4.09 -10.33
N ALA A 72 -0.85 -2.95 -10.39
CA ALA A 72 -2.26 -2.84 -10.79
C ALA A 72 -2.42 -2.22 -12.18
#